data_AF-A0A3M8WXU4-F1
#
_entry.id   AF-A0A3M8WXU4-F1
#
_cell.length_a   1.000
_cell.length_b   1.000
_cell.length_c   1.000
_cell.angle_alpha   90.00
_cell.angle_beta   90.00
_cell.angle_gamma   90.00
#
_symmetry.space_group_name_H-M   'P 1'
#
loop_
_entity.id
_entity.type
_entity.pdbx_description
1 polymer ?
#
loop_
_entity_poly.entity_id
_entity_poly.type
_entity_poly.pdbx_seq_one_letter_code
_entity_poly.pdbx_strand_id
1 'polypeptide(L)'
;MEHGEDSRRTVRHPASLWHITPASLRRALDTGHTADDLLHVLRSIADTAVLPEQLTALVRSAADAHGRVRLTTPASLLHSTDTALIAEIAASGRLAPLSLRVLAPTVLTSPLPGDTVLAALRDAGYAPVHEQHDAAIRLERPAPDRHPLLPTPRTAGPAPDAPDLAHLAEILLSATSDQTVPRLSPTEQILARDAQHLDPPALRRLAHAIDNALETAITYAPGKGRPTTHTIHSLELDPPYLYAWTDTDDEVNTFHLGHIQDVDAEAPA
;
A
#
# COMPACT_ATOMS: atom_id res chain seq x y z
N MET A 1 -62.72 -49.53 32.46
CA MET A 1 -61.34 -50.04 32.55
C MET A 1 -60.66 -49.68 31.26
N GLU A 2 -59.49 -49.09 31.19
CA GLU A 2 -58.57 -48.46 32.14
C GLU A 2 -57.40 -48.04 31.25
N HIS A 3 -56.79 -46.89 31.55
CA HIS A 3 -55.43 -46.47 31.23
C HIS A 3 -54.89 -46.68 29.79
N GLY A 4 -54.57 -45.60 29.07
CA GLY A 4 -53.29 -44.90 29.27
C GLY A 4 -52.23 -45.68 28.50
N GLU A 5 -51.71 -45.17 27.38
CA GLU A 5 -50.42 -44.50 27.44
C GLU A 5 -50.27 -43.60 26.21
N ASP A 6 -50.32 -42.30 26.48
CA ASP A 6 -49.76 -41.27 25.61
C ASP A 6 -48.26 -41.58 25.49
N SER A 7 -47.88 -42.25 24.40
CA SER A 7 -46.50 -42.65 24.16
C SER A 7 -45.68 -41.41 23.84
N ARG A 8 -45.22 -40.83 24.93
CA ARG A 8 -44.27 -39.74 25.12
C ARG A 8 -43.35 -39.61 23.90
N ARG A 9 -43.56 -38.53 23.14
CA ARG A 9 -42.58 -38.01 22.16
C ARG A 9 -41.23 -37.83 22.85
N THR A 10 -40.34 -38.80 22.75
CA THR A 10 -38.92 -38.57 23.01
C THR A 10 -38.30 -38.04 21.73
N VAL A 11 -38.32 -36.71 21.57
CA VAL A 11 -37.42 -36.04 20.64
C VAL A 11 -36.01 -36.20 21.21
N ARG A 12 -35.25 -37.14 20.68
CA ARG A 12 -33.81 -37.22 20.93
C ARG A 12 -33.18 -36.10 20.11
N HIS A 13 -32.88 -34.98 20.75
CA HIS A 13 -32.00 -33.98 20.12
C HIS A 13 -30.63 -34.63 19.93
N PRO A 14 -30.06 -34.63 18.71
CA PRO A 14 -28.69 -35.06 18.52
C PRO A 14 -27.78 -34.13 19.33
N ALA A 15 -26.92 -34.68 20.18
CA ALA A 15 -25.93 -33.90 20.88
C ALA A 15 -25.11 -33.12 19.83
N SER A 16 -25.30 -31.81 19.77
CA SER A 16 -24.57 -30.95 18.85
C SER A 16 -23.12 -30.89 19.34
N LEU A 17 -22.21 -31.46 18.56
CA LEU A 17 -20.79 -31.42 18.87
C LEU A 17 -20.23 -30.13 18.28
N TRP A 18 -19.74 -29.25 19.16
CA TRP A 18 -19.19 -27.96 18.78
C TRP A 18 -17.67 -28.02 18.86
N HIS A 19 -17.00 -27.69 17.76
CA HIS A 19 -15.55 -27.59 17.70
C HIS A 19 -15.13 -26.13 17.91
N ILE A 20 -14.38 -25.88 18.98
CA ILE A 20 -13.74 -24.59 19.21
C ILE A 20 -12.38 -24.62 18.53
N THR A 21 -12.21 -23.75 17.52
CA THR A 21 -10.95 -23.62 16.77
C THR A 21 -10.35 -22.23 17.00
N PRO A 22 -9.02 -22.07 16.85
CA PRO A 22 -8.40 -20.74 16.90
C PRO A 22 -9.02 -19.73 15.93
N ALA A 23 -9.44 -20.19 14.73
CA ALA A 23 -10.12 -19.35 13.76
C ALA A 23 -11.49 -18.85 14.24
N SER A 24 -12.27 -19.71 14.90
CA SER A 24 -13.58 -19.31 15.46
C SER A 24 -13.45 -18.31 16.61
N LEU A 25 -12.43 -18.47 17.46
CA LEU A 25 -12.15 -17.53 18.54
C LEU A 25 -11.64 -16.19 18.02
N ARG A 26 -10.79 -16.20 16.99
CA ARG A 26 -10.35 -14.98 16.32
C ARG A 26 -11.54 -14.17 15.81
N ARG A 27 -12.50 -14.80 15.13
CA ARG A 27 -13.72 -14.12 14.66
C ARG A 27 -14.52 -13.48 15.80
N ALA A 28 -14.61 -14.15 16.95
CA ALA A 28 -15.31 -13.60 18.11
C ALA A 28 -14.56 -12.40 18.72
N LEU A 29 -13.23 -12.45 18.74
CA LEU A 29 -12.38 -11.32 19.15
C LEU A 29 -12.47 -10.16 18.15
N ASP A 30 -12.54 -10.44 16.84
CA ASP A 30 -12.73 -9.44 15.78
C ASP A 30 -14.06 -8.68 15.92
N THR A 31 -15.11 -9.34 16.45
CA THR A 31 -16.39 -8.69 16.77
C THR A 31 -16.37 -7.87 18.07
N GLY A 32 -15.21 -7.77 18.73
CA GLY A 32 -15.01 -6.95 19.93
C GLY A 32 -15.19 -7.65 21.27
N HIS A 33 -15.34 -8.99 21.29
CA HIS A 33 -15.35 -9.73 22.56
C HIS A 33 -13.94 -9.80 23.15
N THR A 34 -13.84 -9.76 24.49
CA THR A 34 -12.57 -9.99 25.18
C THR A 34 -12.38 -11.46 25.54
N ALA A 35 -11.15 -11.86 25.86
CA ALA A 35 -10.86 -13.21 26.34
C ALA A 35 -11.70 -13.58 27.58
N ASP A 36 -11.88 -12.62 28.49
CA ASP A 36 -12.66 -12.81 29.71
C ASP A 36 -14.16 -12.96 29.41
N ASP A 37 -14.70 -12.21 28.45
CA ASP A 37 -16.08 -12.37 27.99
C ASP A 37 -16.32 -13.75 27.40
N LEU A 38 -15.40 -14.22 26.54
CA LEU A 38 -15.50 -15.54 25.92
C LEU A 38 -15.43 -16.66 26.96
N LEU A 39 -14.53 -16.56 27.94
CA LEU A 39 -14.45 -17.54 29.04
C LEU A 39 -15.69 -17.48 29.94
N HIS A 40 -16.27 -16.30 30.16
CA HIS A 40 -17.50 -16.15 30.93
C HIS A 40 -18.69 -16.82 30.23
N VAL A 41 -18.85 -16.59 28.92
CA VAL A 41 -19.90 -17.20 28.10
C VAL A 41 -19.72 -18.71 28.02
N LEU A 42 -18.50 -19.20 27.81
CA LEU A 42 -18.24 -20.64 27.80
C LEU A 42 -18.56 -21.29 29.16
N ARG A 43 -18.37 -20.56 30.27
CA ARG A 43 -18.71 -21.03 31.61
C ARG A 43 -20.20 -20.96 31.93
N SER A 44 -20.96 -20.05 31.32
CA SER A 44 -22.42 -20.01 31.48
C SER A 44 -23.14 -21.11 30.70
N ILE A 45 -22.51 -21.61 29.63
CA ILE A 45 -23.05 -22.71 28.79
C ILE A 45 -22.61 -24.09 29.33
N ALA A 46 -21.46 -24.18 29.99
CA ALA A 46 -20.97 -25.43 30.53
C ALA A 46 -21.76 -25.86 31.78
N ASP A 47 -22.29 -27.09 31.76
CA ASP A 47 -22.87 -27.74 32.95
C ASP A 47 -21.82 -28.06 34.04
N THR A 48 -20.53 -27.97 33.69
CA THR A 48 -19.41 -28.21 34.61
C THR A 48 -18.93 -26.89 35.21
N ALA A 49 -18.80 -26.84 36.54
CA ALA A 49 -18.34 -25.65 37.27
C ALA A 49 -16.93 -25.14 36.89
N VAL A 50 -16.13 -25.98 36.23
CA VAL A 50 -14.74 -25.70 35.85
C VAL A 50 -14.54 -26.01 34.36
N LEU A 51 -14.00 -25.04 33.61
CA LEU A 51 -13.57 -25.24 32.23
C LEU A 51 -12.24 -26.01 32.18
N PRO A 52 -12.04 -26.88 31.18
CA PRO A 52 -10.73 -27.48 30.94
C PRO A 52 -9.63 -26.43 30.78
N GLU A 53 -8.49 -26.66 31.41
CA GLU A 53 -7.33 -25.75 31.36
C GLU A 53 -6.87 -25.51 29.91
N GLN A 54 -6.88 -26.56 29.08
CA GLN A 54 -6.54 -26.50 27.66
C GLN A 54 -7.40 -25.50 26.88
N LEU A 55 -8.71 -25.46 27.16
CA LEU A 55 -9.63 -24.52 26.51
C LEU A 55 -9.33 -23.09 26.96
N THR A 56 -9.06 -22.89 28.25
CA THR A 56 -8.71 -21.59 28.81
C THR A 56 -7.42 -21.03 28.19
N ALA A 57 -6.41 -21.89 28.06
CA ALA A 57 -5.15 -21.55 27.40
C ALA A 57 -5.33 -21.24 25.91
N LEU A 58 -6.20 -21.97 25.21
CA LEU A 58 -6.52 -21.75 23.80
C LEU A 58 -7.20 -20.38 23.58
N VAL A 59 -8.15 -20.00 24.44
CA VAL A 59 -8.80 -18.67 24.38
C VAL A 59 -7.79 -17.54 24.65
N ARG A 60 -6.95 -17.69 25.69
CA ARG A 60 -5.93 -16.69 26.03
C ARG A 60 -4.89 -16.53 24.92
N SER A 61 -4.38 -17.64 24.38
CA SER A 61 -3.42 -17.59 23.27
C SER A 61 -4.02 -16.99 21.99
N ALA A 62 -5.30 -17.25 21.70
CA ALA A 62 -6.00 -16.61 20.59
C ALA A 62 -6.15 -15.10 20.81
N ALA A 63 -6.45 -14.66 22.03
CA ALA A 63 -6.51 -13.25 22.40
C ALA A 63 -5.15 -12.55 22.37
N ASP A 64 -4.10 -13.21 22.84
CA ASP A 64 -2.72 -12.68 22.80
C ASP A 64 -2.18 -12.58 21.37
N ALA A 65 -2.65 -13.44 20.45
CA ALA A 65 -2.33 -13.37 19.03
C ALA A 65 -3.19 -12.34 18.28
N HIS A 66 -4.40 -12.06 18.79
CA HIS A 66 -5.32 -11.07 18.25
C HIS A 66 -4.83 -9.65 18.57
N GLY A 67 -4.69 -8.80 17.55
CA GLY A 67 -4.24 -7.42 17.73
C GLY A 67 -2.71 -7.22 17.87
N ARG A 68 -1.88 -8.24 17.60
CA ARG A 68 -0.41 -8.08 17.43
C ARG A 68 -0.05 -7.27 16.18
N VAL A 69 -0.89 -7.37 15.15
CA VAL A 69 -0.82 -6.55 13.94
C VAL A 69 -2.05 -5.67 13.94
N ARG A 70 -1.84 -4.36 13.99
CA ARG A 70 -2.92 -3.36 13.91
C ARG A 70 -2.76 -2.64 12.59
N LEU A 71 -3.77 -2.75 11.73
CA LEU A 71 -3.85 -1.96 10.51
C LEU A 71 -4.43 -0.58 10.88
N THR A 72 -3.64 0.47 10.69
CA THR A 72 -4.11 1.85 10.78
C THR A 72 -3.74 2.56 9.49
N THR A 73 -4.75 2.86 8.68
CA THR A 73 -4.56 3.66 7.46
C THR A 73 -4.51 5.13 7.86
N PRO A 74 -3.38 5.84 7.69
CA PRO A 74 -3.34 7.28 7.94
C PRO A 74 -4.22 7.99 6.91
N ALA A 75 -4.86 9.08 7.30
CA ALA A 75 -5.64 9.90 6.37
C ALA A 75 -4.75 10.73 5.44
N SER A 76 -3.49 10.97 5.84
CA SER A 76 -2.47 11.63 5.02
C SER A 76 -1.08 11.16 5.39
N LEU A 77 -0.24 10.98 4.37
CA LEU A 77 1.17 10.61 4.49
C LEU A 77 2.01 11.74 3.92
N LEU A 78 3.08 12.11 4.62
CA LEU A 78 4.00 13.13 4.15
C LEU A 78 5.37 12.50 3.95
N HIS A 79 5.99 12.75 2.80
CA HIS A 79 7.31 12.24 2.49
C HIS A 79 8.27 13.38 2.11
N SER A 80 9.53 13.24 2.50
CA SER A 80 10.60 14.16 2.14
C SER A 80 11.89 13.36 1.95
N THR A 81 12.71 13.75 0.97
CA THR A 81 14.06 13.20 0.82
C THR A 81 15.03 13.74 1.88
N ASP A 82 14.68 14.83 2.56
CA ASP A 82 15.45 15.46 3.63
C ASP A 82 14.91 15.04 5.00
N THR A 83 15.70 14.27 5.75
CA THR A 83 15.37 13.78 7.09
C THR A 83 15.41 14.87 8.16
N ALA A 84 16.24 15.92 7.98
CA ALA A 84 16.30 17.05 8.89
C ALA A 84 15.03 17.91 8.78
N LEU A 85 14.47 18.05 7.57
CA LEU A 85 13.17 18.71 7.37
C LEU A 85 12.03 17.97 8.08
N ILE A 86 12.03 16.63 8.05
CA ILE A 86 11.03 15.80 8.75
C ILE A 86 11.14 15.99 10.26
N ALA A 87 12.36 15.99 10.81
CA ALA A 87 12.59 16.22 12.22
C ALA A 87 12.17 17.63 12.67
N GLU A 88 12.44 18.65 11.85
CA GLU A 88 12.03 20.03 12.08
C GLU A 88 10.50 20.17 12.13
N ILE A 89 9.81 19.60 11.14
CA ILE A 89 8.34 19.62 11.04
C ILE A 89 7.71 18.85 12.20
N ALA A 90 8.25 17.69 12.57
CA ALA A 90 7.77 16.91 13.70
C ALA A 90 7.94 17.63 15.05
N ALA A 91 8.99 18.45 15.19
CA ALA A 91 9.27 19.25 16.38
C ALA A 91 8.56 20.61 16.40
N SER A 92 7.93 21.02 15.29
CA SER A 92 7.27 22.31 15.15
C SER A 92 5.98 22.38 15.97
N GLY A 93 5.98 23.17 17.04
CA GLY A 93 4.79 23.43 17.85
C GLY A 93 3.65 24.12 17.09
N ARG A 94 3.94 24.79 15.97
CA ARG A 94 2.91 25.41 15.10
C ARG A 94 2.09 24.38 14.34
N LEU A 95 2.64 23.18 14.12
CA LEU A 95 2.00 22.07 13.42
C LEU A 95 1.42 21.01 14.39
N ALA A 96 1.44 21.27 15.69
CA ALA A 96 0.85 20.39 16.69
C ALA A 96 -0.63 20.01 16.43
N PRO A 97 -1.50 20.91 15.90
CA PRO A 97 -2.88 20.55 15.55
C PRO A 97 -2.99 19.44 14.50
N LEU A 98 -1.96 19.25 13.67
CA LEU A 98 -1.93 18.23 12.62
C LEU A 98 -1.65 16.81 13.14
N SER A 99 -1.36 16.65 14.44
CA SER A 99 -1.10 15.35 15.07
C SER A 99 -0.08 14.51 14.28
N LEU A 100 0.99 15.15 13.81
CA LEU A 100 2.01 14.52 12.99
C LEU A 100 2.79 13.47 13.79
N ARG A 101 2.90 12.26 13.25
CA ARG A 101 3.66 11.15 13.83
C ARG A 101 4.73 10.66 12.88
N VAL A 102 5.95 10.50 13.39
CA VAL A 102 7.06 9.91 12.64
C VAL A 102 6.81 8.43 12.42
N LEU A 103 6.74 8.01 11.15
CA LEU A 103 6.65 6.61 10.74
C LEU A 103 8.02 6.06 10.35
N ALA A 104 8.83 6.89 9.67
CA ALA A 104 10.20 6.60 9.28
C ALA A 104 11.01 7.92 9.20
N PRO A 105 12.35 7.87 9.07
CA PRO A 105 13.17 9.09 9.02
C PRO A 105 12.79 10.09 7.92
N THR A 106 12.15 9.62 6.84
CA THR A 106 11.71 10.41 5.69
C THR A 106 10.18 10.54 5.58
N VAL A 107 9.42 9.96 6.54
CA VAL A 107 7.97 9.82 6.43
C VAL A 107 7.26 10.22 7.72
N LEU A 108 6.28 11.12 7.60
CA LEU A 108 5.32 11.48 8.63
C LEU A 108 3.92 11.00 8.25
N THR A 109 3.09 10.78 9.26
CA THR A 109 1.68 10.45 9.09
C THR A 109 0.82 11.44 9.86
N SER A 110 -0.34 11.76 9.31
CA SER A 110 -1.38 12.55 9.97
C SER A 110 -2.71 11.80 9.91
N PRO A 111 -3.53 11.84 10.97
CA PRO A 111 -4.90 11.36 10.94
C PRO A 111 -5.87 12.35 10.26
N LEU A 112 -5.42 13.54 9.86
CA LEU A 112 -6.26 14.56 9.22
C LEU A 112 -6.28 14.40 7.69
N PRO A 113 -7.33 14.90 6.99
CA PRO A 113 -7.41 14.89 5.54
C PRO A 113 -6.32 15.73 4.87
N GLY A 114 -5.92 15.30 3.66
CA GLY A 114 -4.81 15.89 2.91
C GLY A 114 -4.96 17.40 2.70
N ASP A 115 -6.15 17.87 2.33
CA ASP A 115 -6.41 19.30 2.11
C ASP A 115 -6.16 20.14 3.38
N THR A 116 -6.52 19.60 4.54
CA THR A 116 -6.31 20.28 5.84
C THR A 116 -4.83 20.35 6.20
N VAL A 117 -4.11 19.24 6.00
CA VAL A 117 -2.67 19.16 6.24
C VAL A 117 -1.92 20.10 5.29
N LEU A 118 -2.31 20.13 4.02
CA LEU A 118 -1.70 20.94 2.98
C LEU A 118 -1.90 22.44 3.26
N ALA A 119 -3.11 22.87 3.61
CA ALA A 119 -3.41 24.24 4.00
C ALA A 119 -2.56 24.69 5.20
N ALA A 120 -2.52 23.89 6.27
CA ALA A 120 -1.76 24.22 7.48
C ALA A 120 -0.24 24.27 7.26
N LEU A 121 0.30 23.39 6.40
CA LEU A 121 1.71 23.42 6.01
C LEU A 121 2.06 24.68 5.20
N ARG A 122 1.17 25.11 4.30
CA ARG A 122 1.33 26.38 3.55
C ARG A 122 1.30 27.58 4.49
N ASP A 123 0.38 27.60 5.44
CA ASP A 123 0.31 28.65 6.46
C ASP A 123 1.56 28.70 7.35
N ALA A 124 2.20 27.55 7.58
CA ALA A 124 3.47 27.45 8.28
C ALA A 124 4.69 27.82 7.41
N GLY A 125 4.49 28.15 6.13
CA GLY A 125 5.53 28.58 5.20
C GLY A 125 6.23 27.44 4.45
N TYR A 126 5.77 26.20 4.57
CA TYR A 126 6.26 25.08 3.77
C TYR A 126 5.58 25.06 2.38
N ALA A 127 6.24 24.45 1.40
CA ALA A 127 5.72 24.30 0.04
C ALA A 127 5.35 22.82 -0.24
N PRO A 128 4.27 22.28 0.35
CA PRO A 128 3.85 20.90 0.09
C PRO A 128 3.25 20.76 -1.31
N VAL A 129 3.53 19.64 -1.97
CA VAL A 129 2.92 19.23 -3.25
C VAL A 129 2.06 18.00 -3.02
N HIS A 130 0.84 18.02 -3.56
CA HIS A 130 -0.04 16.86 -3.54
C HIS A 130 0.42 15.86 -4.60
N GLU A 131 0.70 14.62 -4.20
CA GLU A 131 0.99 13.53 -5.13
C GLU A 131 -0.31 12.78 -5.45
N GLN A 132 -0.54 12.42 -6.72
CA GLN A 132 -1.82 11.81 -7.13
C GLN A 132 -1.93 10.29 -6.81
N HIS A 133 -1.03 9.75 -5.99
CA HIS A 133 -1.14 8.39 -5.48
C HIS A 133 -1.51 8.44 -4.00
N ASP A 134 -2.72 7.94 -3.73
CA ASP A 134 -3.29 7.61 -2.43
C ASP A 134 -2.64 8.34 -1.23
N ALA A 135 -3.05 9.60 -1.03
CA ALA A 135 -2.78 10.41 0.15
C ALA A 135 -1.30 10.76 0.48
N ALA A 136 -0.36 10.57 -0.46
CA ALA A 136 1.02 11.02 -0.28
C ALA A 136 1.20 12.52 -0.60
N ILE A 137 1.80 13.27 0.32
CA ILE A 137 2.14 14.69 0.20
C ILE A 137 3.66 14.82 0.24
N ARG A 138 4.25 15.40 -0.81
CA ARG A 138 5.69 15.68 -0.86
C ARG A 138 6.00 16.99 -0.18
N LEU A 139 6.97 16.99 0.73
CA LEU A 139 7.44 18.19 1.41
C LEU A 139 8.72 18.70 0.74
N GLU A 140 8.71 19.98 0.35
CA GLU A 140 9.90 20.71 -0.06
C GLU A 140 10.24 21.78 0.99
N ARG A 141 11.53 21.88 1.34
CA ARG A 141 12.00 22.93 2.26
C ARG A 141 11.81 24.28 1.55
N PRO A 142 11.13 25.26 2.17
CA PRO A 142 11.09 26.61 1.63
C PRO A 142 12.51 27.15 1.51
N ALA A 143 12.90 27.56 0.30
CA ALA A 143 14.17 28.22 0.10
C ALA A 143 14.18 29.49 0.98
N PRO A 144 15.25 29.77 1.75
CA PRO A 144 15.34 31.01 2.49
C PRO A 144 15.22 32.15 1.48
N ASP A 145 14.28 33.08 1.73
CA ASP A 145 14.11 34.31 0.97
C ASP A 145 15.46 35.04 0.93
N ARG A 146 16.23 34.80 -0.13
CA ARG A 146 17.35 35.64 -0.48
C ARG A 146 16.74 36.91 -1.04
N HIS A 147 16.43 37.86 -0.16
CA HIS A 147 16.25 39.25 -0.56
C HIS A 147 17.44 39.63 -1.46
N PRO A 148 17.21 39.98 -2.74
CA PRO A 148 18.29 40.44 -3.58
C PRO A 148 18.68 41.83 -3.08
N LEU A 149 19.78 41.88 -2.31
CA LEU A 149 20.57 43.09 -2.20
C LEU A 149 21.09 43.38 -3.62
N LEU A 150 20.41 44.29 -4.31
CA LEU A 150 20.80 44.83 -5.61
C LEU A 150 22.26 45.32 -5.55
N PRO A 151 23.19 44.72 -6.33
CA PRO A 151 24.48 45.34 -6.58
C PRO A 151 24.33 46.35 -7.72
N THR A 152 24.82 47.56 -7.48
CA THR A 152 24.94 48.68 -8.43
C THR A 152 25.47 48.27 -9.82
N PRO A 153 24.99 48.90 -10.91
CA PRO A 153 25.34 48.48 -12.27
C PRO A 153 26.81 48.75 -12.56
N ARG A 154 27.55 47.68 -12.88
CA ARG A 154 28.86 47.76 -13.53
C ARG A 154 28.67 47.86 -15.03
N THR A 155 29.45 48.73 -15.64
CA THR A 155 29.45 49.17 -17.03
C THR A 155 29.45 48.01 -18.03
N ALA A 156 28.70 48.19 -19.11
CA ALA A 156 28.36 47.23 -20.15
C ALA A 156 29.56 46.51 -20.80
N GLY A 157 29.52 45.17 -20.80
CA GLY A 157 30.03 44.35 -21.90
C GLY A 157 28.87 43.99 -22.86
N PRO A 158 29.14 43.59 -24.11
CA PRO A 158 28.10 43.30 -25.07
C PRO A 158 27.21 42.16 -24.56
N ALA A 159 25.90 42.43 -24.53
CA ALA A 159 24.89 41.46 -24.14
C ALA A 159 24.91 40.27 -25.13
N PRO A 160 24.76 39.02 -24.66
CA PRO A 160 24.36 37.95 -25.56
C PRO A 160 23.01 38.34 -26.17
N ASP A 161 22.84 38.11 -27.47
CA ASP A 161 21.61 38.42 -28.19
C ASP A 161 20.41 37.85 -27.42
N ALA A 162 19.41 38.71 -27.18
CA ALA A 162 18.17 38.30 -26.57
C ALA A 162 17.60 37.15 -27.43
N PRO A 163 17.29 35.98 -26.85
CA PRO A 163 16.78 34.87 -27.64
C PRO A 163 15.50 35.32 -28.30
N ASP A 164 15.42 35.12 -29.62
CA ASP A 164 14.24 35.49 -30.39
C ASP A 164 13.05 34.68 -29.88
N LEU A 165 12.21 35.35 -29.09
CA LEU A 165 11.01 34.75 -28.50
C LEU A 165 10.03 34.31 -29.58
N ALA A 166 10.08 34.91 -30.78
CA ALA A 166 9.29 34.44 -31.91
C ALA A 166 9.81 33.10 -32.44
N HIS A 167 11.14 32.92 -32.53
CA HIS A 167 11.76 31.65 -32.91
C HIS A 167 11.51 30.54 -31.88
N LEU A 168 11.59 30.86 -30.58
CA LEU A 168 11.24 29.90 -29.52
C LEU A 168 9.74 29.57 -29.51
N ALA A 169 8.88 30.55 -29.76
CA ALA A 169 7.44 30.32 -29.92
C ALA A 169 7.16 29.45 -31.16
N GLU A 170 7.87 29.65 -32.27
CA GLU A 170 7.79 28.81 -33.46
C GLU A 170 8.29 27.38 -33.21
N ILE A 171 9.38 27.20 -32.45
CA ILE A 171 9.87 25.88 -32.04
C ILE A 171 8.83 25.18 -31.16
N LEU A 172 8.19 25.89 -30.23
CA LEU A 172 7.15 25.30 -29.37
C LEU A 172 5.85 25.02 -30.13
N LEU A 173 5.44 25.90 -31.06
CA LEU A 173 4.26 25.68 -31.90
C LEU A 173 4.50 24.56 -32.92
N SER A 174 5.71 24.44 -33.48
CA SER A 174 6.08 23.33 -34.37
C SER A 174 6.28 22.02 -33.60
N ALA A 175 6.74 22.06 -32.35
CA ALA A 175 6.76 20.92 -31.43
C ALA A 175 5.38 20.51 -30.91
N THR A 176 4.33 21.31 -31.15
CA THR A 176 2.93 20.94 -30.84
C THR A 176 2.33 20.03 -31.92
N SER A 177 3.10 19.66 -32.94
CA SER A 177 2.74 18.60 -33.89
C SER A 177 3.19 17.24 -33.34
N ASP A 178 2.30 16.62 -32.58
CA ASP A 178 2.19 15.15 -32.45
C ASP A 178 3.36 14.37 -31.82
N GLN A 179 4.17 15.00 -30.96
CA GLN A 179 4.94 14.23 -29.99
C GLN A 179 4.08 13.91 -28.77
N THR A 180 3.23 12.88 -28.94
CA THR A 180 2.74 12.10 -27.80
C THR A 180 3.96 11.46 -27.14
N VAL A 181 4.65 12.17 -26.26
CA VAL A 181 5.51 11.51 -25.27
C VAL A 181 4.53 10.66 -24.46
N PRO A 182 4.55 9.32 -24.59
CA PRO A 182 3.59 8.50 -23.86
C PRO A 182 3.89 8.74 -22.39
N ARG A 183 2.96 9.41 -21.71
CA ARG A 183 3.05 9.65 -20.28
C ARG A 183 3.00 8.28 -19.63
N LEU A 184 4.16 7.81 -19.17
CA LEU A 184 4.27 6.48 -18.59
C LEU A 184 3.32 6.38 -17.41
N SER A 185 2.53 5.31 -17.33
CA SER A 185 1.71 5.03 -16.16
C SER A 185 2.61 4.96 -14.92
N PRO A 186 2.08 5.26 -13.72
CA PRO A 186 2.84 5.17 -12.47
C PRO A 186 3.54 3.82 -12.32
N THR A 187 2.86 2.75 -12.72
CA THR A 187 3.35 1.37 -12.76
C THR A 187 4.46 1.19 -13.82
N GLU A 188 4.32 1.78 -15.01
CA GLU A 188 5.39 1.78 -16.02
C GLU A 188 6.66 2.49 -15.52
N GLN A 189 6.54 3.57 -14.74
CA GLN A 189 7.70 4.29 -14.18
C GLN A 189 8.45 3.45 -13.14
N ILE A 190 7.72 2.72 -12.30
CA ILE A 190 8.28 1.80 -11.31
C ILE A 190 8.98 0.63 -12.01
N LEU A 191 8.31 -0.02 -12.96
CA LEU A 191 8.90 -1.11 -13.74
C LEU A 191 10.13 -0.66 -14.53
N ALA A 192 10.13 0.57 -15.07
CA ALA A 192 11.30 1.11 -15.78
C ALA A 192 12.52 1.31 -14.88
N ARG A 193 12.33 1.45 -13.56
CA ARG A 193 13.42 1.55 -12.60
C ARG A 193 14.03 0.19 -12.28
N ASP A 194 13.20 -0.82 -12.05
CA ASP A 194 13.63 -2.11 -11.49
C ASP A 194 13.76 -3.23 -12.53
N ALA A 195 13.15 -3.07 -13.71
CA ALA A 195 13.23 -3.98 -14.86
C ALA A 195 13.86 -3.28 -16.08
N GLN A 196 15.01 -2.63 -15.90
CA GLN A 196 15.70 -1.87 -16.96
C GLN A 196 16.14 -2.69 -18.18
N HIS A 197 16.19 -4.02 -18.04
CA HIS A 197 16.60 -4.97 -19.07
C HIS A 197 15.43 -5.45 -19.95
N LEU A 198 14.21 -5.05 -19.60
CA LEU A 198 12.97 -5.48 -20.23
C LEU A 198 12.63 -4.51 -21.37
N ASP A 199 12.24 -5.05 -22.53
CA ASP A 199 11.94 -4.23 -23.69
C ASP A 199 10.75 -3.28 -23.42
N PRO A 200 10.78 -2.02 -23.92
CA PRO A 200 9.71 -1.04 -23.69
C PRO A 200 8.27 -1.54 -23.96
N PRO A 201 7.98 -2.31 -25.03
CA PRO A 201 6.64 -2.87 -25.24
C PRO A 201 6.26 -3.93 -24.21
N ALA A 202 7.20 -4.78 -23.76
CA ALA A 202 6.95 -5.81 -22.77
C ALA A 202 6.73 -5.21 -21.36
N LEU A 203 7.46 -4.14 -21.04
CA LEU A 203 7.25 -3.34 -19.84
C LEU A 203 5.85 -2.71 -19.81
N ARG A 204 5.41 -2.12 -20.93
CA ARG A 204 4.06 -1.56 -21.06
C ARG A 204 2.97 -2.61 -20.92
N ARG A 205 3.19 -3.82 -21.44
CA ARG A 205 2.26 -4.96 -21.25
C ARG A 205 2.16 -5.38 -19.80
N LEU A 206 3.29 -5.51 -19.11
CA LEU A 206 3.31 -5.84 -17.68
C LEU A 206 2.61 -4.77 -16.84
N ALA A 207 2.90 -3.49 -17.11
CA ALA A 207 2.23 -2.39 -16.44
C ALA A 207 0.71 -2.42 -16.67
N HIS A 208 0.30 -2.64 -17.93
CA HIS A 208 -1.11 -2.76 -18.28
C HIS A 208 -1.79 -3.95 -17.59
N ALA A 209 -1.12 -5.09 -17.48
CA ALA A 209 -1.63 -6.28 -16.80
C ALA A 209 -1.78 -6.05 -15.30
N ILE A 210 -0.83 -5.37 -14.66
CA ILE A 210 -0.92 -4.98 -13.24
C ILE A 210 -2.05 -3.97 -13.03
N ASP A 211 -2.11 -2.91 -13.85
CA ASP A 211 -3.10 -1.84 -13.73
C ASP A 211 -4.55 -2.33 -13.93
N ASN A 212 -4.74 -3.40 -14.73
CA ASN A 212 -6.06 -3.94 -15.08
C ASN A 212 -6.32 -5.33 -14.49
N ALA A 213 -5.43 -5.84 -13.62
CA ALA A 213 -5.49 -7.18 -13.04
C ALA A 213 -5.71 -8.30 -14.08
N LEU A 214 -5.05 -8.21 -15.23
CA LEU A 214 -5.15 -9.17 -16.33
C LEU A 214 -4.19 -10.34 -16.12
N GLU A 215 -4.59 -11.51 -16.61
CA GLU A 215 -3.72 -12.67 -16.72
C GLU A 215 -2.70 -12.44 -17.85
N THR A 216 -1.42 -12.66 -17.57
CA THR A 216 -0.33 -12.48 -18.55
C THR A 216 0.69 -13.60 -18.41
N ALA A 217 1.37 -13.97 -19.49
CA ALA A 217 2.47 -14.91 -19.43
C ALA A 217 3.81 -14.17 -19.28
N ILE A 218 4.64 -14.58 -18.34
CA ILE A 218 5.99 -14.05 -18.16
C ILE A 218 7.04 -15.12 -18.42
N THR A 219 8.12 -14.73 -19.08
CA THR A 219 9.33 -15.58 -19.19
C THR A 219 10.29 -15.17 -18.09
N TYR A 220 10.47 -16.05 -17.11
CA TYR A 220 11.29 -15.82 -15.92
C TYR A 220 12.56 -16.65 -15.96
N ALA A 221 13.71 -16.02 -15.65
CA ALA A 221 14.99 -16.71 -15.58
C ALA A 221 15.74 -16.37 -14.28
N PRO A 222 15.73 -17.27 -13.27
CA PRO A 222 16.50 -17.05 -12.05
C PRO A 222 18.01 -17.22 -12.33
N GLY A 223 18.74 -16.11 -12.48
CA GLY A 223 20.20 -16.10 -12.59
C GLY A 223 20.72 -16.87 -13.81
N LYS A 224 21.45 -17.97 -13.59
CA LYS A 224 21.98 -18.85 -14.65
C LYS A 224 21.04 -20.01 -15.03
N GLY A 225 19.77 -19.95 -14.60
CA GLY A 225 18.76 -20.96 -14.88
C GLY A 225 18.26 -20.94 -16.33
N ARG A 226 17.60 -22.03 -16.74
CA ARG A 226 16.85 -22.07 -18.00
C ARG A 226 15.60 -21.19 -17.85
N PRO A 227 15.27 -20.32 -18.82
CA PRO A 227 14.05 -19.53 -18.77
C PRO A 227 12.82 -20.45 -18.73
N THR A 228 11.90 -20.18 -17.82
CA THR A 228 10.62 -20.86 -17.69
C THR A 228 9.49 -19.86 -17.91
N THR A 229 8.49 -20.25 -18.69
CA THR A 229 7.29 -19.44 -18.94
C THR A 229 6.26 -19.75 -17.87
N HIS A 230 5.76 -18.72 -17.18
CA HIS A 230 4.73 -18.82 -16.16
C HIS A 230 3.54 -17.96 -16.57
N THR A 231 2.36 -18.56 -16.63
CA THR A 231 1.11 -17.80 -16.71
C THR A 231 0.78 -17.30 -15.32
N ILE A 232 0.65 -15.98 -15.18
CA ILE A 232 0.45 -15.30 -13.91
C ILE A 232 -0.85 -14.51 -13.90
N HIS A 233 -1.58 -14.57 -12.79
CA HIS A 233 -2.79 -13.79 -12.56
C HIS A 233 -2.81 -13.22 -11.13
N SER A 234 -3.72 -12.27 -10.87
CA SER A 234 -3.81 -11.56 -9.58
C SER A 234 -2.47 -10.96 -9.14
N LEU A 235 -1.91 -10.10 -9.98
CA LEU A 235 -0.57 -9.54 -9.81
C LEU A 235 -0.57 -8.42 -8.77
N GLU A 236 0.33 -8.49 -7.80
CA GLU A 236 0.60 -7.44 -6.81
C GLU A 236 2.07 -7.01 -6.91
N LEU A 237 2.30 -5.70 -7.06
CA LEU A 237 3.62 -5.12 -7.25
C LEU A 237 4.13 -4.51 -5.93
N ASP A 238 5.19 -5.10 -5.37
CA ASP A 238 5.95 -4.54 -4.25
C ASP A 238 7.44 -4.48 -4.63
N PRO A 239 7.88 -3.38 -5.27
CA PRO A 239 9.20 -3.30 -5.87
C PRO A 239 10.32 -3.62 -4.86
N PRO A 240 11.28 -4.51 -5.20
CA PRO A 240 11.59 -5.03 -6.54
C PRO A 240 10.92 -6.37 -6.91
N TYR A 241 9.92 -6.81 -6.16
CA TYR A 241 9.23 -8.09 -6.34
C TYR A 241 7.85 -7.93 -6.98
N LEU A 242 7.46 -8.94 -7.74
CA LEU A 242 6.14 -9.13 -8.29
C LEU A 242 5.57 -10.42 -7.68
N TYR A 243 4.48 -10.29 -6.94
CA TYR A 243 3.74 -11.41 -6.38
C TYR A 243 2.63 -11.78 -7.35
N ALA A 244 2.57 -13.05 -7.75
CA ALA A 244 1.49 -13.52 -8.61
C ALA A 244 1.19 -14.99 -8.38
N TRP A 245 -0.05 -15.37 -8.70
CA TRP A 245 -0.49 -16.75 -8.67
C TRP A 245 -0.18 -17.40 -10.02
N THR A 246 0.24 -18.67 -10.00
CA THR A 246 0.47 -19.46 -11.22
C THR A 246 -0.45 -20.66 -11.24
N ASP A 247 -0.91 -21.09 -12.41
CA ASP A 247 -1.81 -22.24 -12.55
C ASP A 247 -1.15 -23.59 -12.16
N THR A 248 0.19 -23.61 -12.07
CA THR A 248 0.95 -24.85 -11.75
C THR A 248 1.10 -25.10 -10.25
N ASP A 249 1.03 -24.06 -9.43
CA ASP A 249 1.27 -24.13 -8.00
C ASP A 249 0.23 -23.23 -7.31
N ASP A 250 -0.68 -23.82 -6.53
CA ASP A 250 -1.75 -23.14 -5.78
C ASP A 250 -1.18 -22.35 -4.57
N GLU A 251 -0.02 -21.73 -4.79
CA GLU A 251 0.76 -20.94 -3.86
C GLU A 251 1.20 -19.64 -4.55
N VAL A 252 1.32 -18.57 -3.75
CA VAL A 252 1.78 -17.26 -4.24
C VAL A 252 3.25 -17.36 -4.64
N ASN A 253 3.52 -17.17 -5.93
CA ASN A 253 4.87 -17.17 -6.46
C ASN A 253 5.47 -15.76 -6.44
N THR A 254 6.74 -15.69 -6.04
CA THR A 254 7.49 -14.43 -5.98
C THR A 254 8.46 -14.34 -7.15
N PHE A 255 8.28 -13.35 -8.01
CA PHE A 255 9.14 -13.08 -9.15
C PHE A 255 9.95 -11.81 -8.90
N HIS A 256 11.27 -11.87 -9.02
CA HIS A 256 12.08 -10.66 -8.99
C HIS A 256 11.99 -9.94 -10.34
N LEU A 257 11.63 -8.65 -10.34
CA LEU A 257 11.44 -7.86 -11.58
C LEU A 257 12.69 -7.88 -12.47
N GLY A 258 13.88 -7.82 -11.86
CA GLY A 258 15.20 -7.95 -12.50
C GLY A 258 15.49 -9.26 -13.24
N HIS A 259 14.60 -10.25 -13.17
CA HIS A 259 14.77 -11.60 -13.75
C HIS A 259 13.68 -11.96 -14.76
N ILE A 260 12.75 -11.05 -15.04
CA ILE A 260 11.70 -11.21 -16.04
C ILE A 260 12.28 -10.81 -17.40
N GLN A 261 12.45 -11.77 -18.29
CA GLN A 261 13.10 -11.55 -19.58
C GLN A 261 12.12 -11.04 -20.65
N ASP A 262 10.88 -11.54 -20.62
CA ASP A 262 9.85 -11.16 -21.58
C ASP A 262 8.46 -11.30 -20.95
N VAL A 263 7.50 -10.58 -21.52
CA VAL A 263 6.10 -10.55 -21.09
C VAL A 263 5.23 -10.65 -22.33
N ASP A 264 4.48 -11.75 -22.40
CA ASP A 264 3.53 -12.02 -23.46
C ASP A 264 2.12 -11.58 -23.04
N ALA A 265 1.39 -11.04 -24.03
CA ALA A 265 0.07 -10.44 -23.84
C ALA A 265 -1.06 -11.47 -23.63
N GLU A 266 -0.77 -12.76 -23.85
CA GLU A 266 -1.80 -13.78 -23.97
C GLU A 266 -1.28 -15.09 -23.40
N ALA A 267 -2.00 -15.64 -22.42
CA ALA A 267 -1.81 -17.03 -22.00
C ALA A 267 -2.12 -17.94 -23.21
N PRO A 268 -1.28 -18.93 -23.52
CA PRO A 268 -1.67 -19.93 -24.52
C PRO A 268 -2.91 -20.66 -24.00
N ALA A 269 -3.99 -20.59 -24.79
CA ALA A 269 -5.26 -21.28 -24.54
C ALA A 269 -5.12 -22.81 -24.42
#